data_AF-A0AAP2FNA0-F1
#
_entry.id   AF-A0AAP2FNA0-F1
#
_cell.length_a   1.000
_cell.length_b   1.000
_cell.length_c   1.000
_cell.angle_alpha   90.00
_cell.angle_beta   90.00
_cell.angle_gamma   90.00
#
_symmetry.space_group_name_H-M   'P 1'
#
loop_
_entity.id
_entity.type
_entity.pdbx_description
1 polymer ?
#
loop_
_entity_poly.entity_id
_entity_poly.type
_entity_poly.pdbx_seq_one_letter_code
_entity_poly.pdbx_strand_id
1 'polypeptide(L)'
;DPTGQRIAIGSDMFASPEGQGQISLTLAQALQLAEAVRHPDEIWAQIVWLPEEQQSLVRRYYLARLQQEGEADPLSVVFATGRDGWAGNISTDDTLLQSLRQGISLWSRED
;
A
#
# COMPACT_ATOMS: atom_id res chain seq x y z
N ASP A 1 -11.05 -3.99 -5.91
CA ASP A 1 -10.87 -2.56 -5.61
C ASP A 1 -11.85 -1.76 -6.48
N PRO A 2 -11.87 -0.41 -6.40
CA PRO A 2 -12.76 0.42 -7.22
C PRO A 2 -12.61 0.26 -8.74
N THR A 3 -11.50 -0.28 -9.24
CA THR A 3 -11.30 -0.55 -10.69
C THR A 3 -11.72 -1.97 -11.09
N GLY A 4 -12.34 -2.74 -10.19
CA GLY A 4 -12.71 -4.14 -10.42
C GLY A 4 -11.55 -5.13 -10.32
N GLN A 5 -10.33 -4.69 -9.97
CA GLN A 5 -9.20 -5.59 -9.75
C GLN A 5 -9.43 -6.40 -8.48
N ARG A 6 -9.18 -7.71 -8.55
CA ARG A 6 -9.25 -8.60 -7.38
C ARG A 6 -7.87 -8.67 -6.72
N ILE A 7 -7.86 -8.64 -5.39
CA ILE A 7 -6.67 -8.86 -4.56
C ILE A 7 -6.89 -10.18 -3.84
N ALA A 8 -5.98 -11.13 -4.00
CA ALA A 8 -5.98 -12.36 -3.22
C ALA A 8 -5.37 -12.07 -1.85
N ILE A 9 -6.10 -12.39 -0.79
CA ILE A 9 -5.63 -12.28 0.60
C ILE A 9 -5.63 -13.69 1.19
N GLY A 10 -4.47 -14.15 1.67
CA GLY A 10 -4.28 -15.49 2.22
C GLY A 10 -3.02 -15.58 3.07
N SER A 11 -2.77 -16.74 3.69
CA SER A 11 -1.61 -16.96 4.56
C SER A 11 -0.28 -16.64 3.89
N ASP A 12 -0.15 -16.99 2.61
CA ASP A 12 1.09 -16.86 1.84
C ASP A 12 1.49 -15.40 1.61
N MET A 13 0.52 -14.48 1.70
CA MET A 13 0.74 -13.05 1.65
C MET A 13 1.53 -12.56 2.87
N PHE A 14 1.39 -13.23 4.02
CA PHE A 14 2.06 -12.87 5.27
C PHE A 14 3.26 -13.78 5.58
N ALA A 15 3.56 -14.74 4.70
CA ALA A 15 4.70 -15.61 4.82
C ALA A 15 5.91 -14.98 4.08
N SER A 16 7.03 -14.83 4.77
CA SER A 16 8.32 -14.63 4.09
C SER A 16 8.83 -15.97 3.55
N PRO A 17 9.58 -15.98 2.43
CA PRO A 17 10.39 -17.13 2.04
C PRO A 17 11.28 -17.68 3.17
N GLU A 18 11.63 -16.84 4.15
CA GLU A 18 12.49 -17.15 5.30
C GLU A 18 11.70 -17.42 6.61
N GLY A 19 10.36 -17.45 6.57
CA GLY A 19 9.51 -17.80 7.71
C GLY A 19 9.27 -16.71 8.77
N GLN A 20 9.84 -15.51 8.61
CA GLN A 20 9.51 -14.33 9.43
C GLN A 20 8.51 -13.44 8.70
N GLY A 21 7.31 -13.23 9.25
CA GLY A 21 6.28 -12.41 8.61
C GLY A 21 6.83 -11.04 8.19
N GLN A 22 6.53 -10.63 6.95
CA GLN A 22 7.25 -9.59 6.21
C GLN A 22 7.21 -8.19 6.84
N ILE A 23 6.41 -7.94 7.89
CA ILE A 23 6.39 -6.68 8.64
C ILE A 23 5.99 -6.94 10.10
N SER A 24 6.75 -6.40 11.07
CA SER A 24 6.31 -6.26 12.46
C SER A 24 5.27 -5.15 12.56
N LEU A 25 4.00 -5.49 12.33
CA LEU A 25 2.88 -4.56 12.46
C LEU A 25 2.17 -4.73 13.80
N THR A 26 1.75 -3.62 14.40
CA THR A 26 0.71 -3.65 15.43
C THR A 26 -0.66 -3.92 14.78
N LEU A 27 -1.63 -4.39 15.58
CA LEU A 27 -3.01 -4.59 15.10
C LEU A 27 -3.59 -3.29 14.50
N ALA A 28 -3.31 -2.14 15.10
CA ALA A 28 -3.76 -0.84 14.60
C ALA A 28 -3.23 -0.57 13.19
N GLN A 29 -1.94 -0.80 12.96
CA GLN A 29 -1.33 -0.61 11.65
C GLN A 29 -1.88 -1.59 10.60
N ALA A 30 -2.13 -2.84 10.99
CA ALA A 30 -2.76 -3.82 10.10
C ALA A 30 -4.18 -3.38 9.67
N LEU A 31 -4.97 -2.82 10.60
CA LEU A 31 -6.30 -2.29 10.31
C LEU A 31 -6.24 -1.05 9.41
N GLN A 32 -5.28 -0.15 9.62
CA GLN A 32 -5.08 1.03 8.76
C GLN A 32 -4.72 0.63 7.32
N LEU A 33 -3.84 -0.36 7.15
CA LEU A 33 -3.51 -0.90 5.83
C LEU A 33 -4.70 -1.57 5.15
N ALA A 34 -5.50 -2.32 5.91
CA ALA A 34 -6.72 -2.93 5.40
C ALA A 34 -7.74 -1.86 4.93
N GLU A 35 -7.83 -0.75 5.66
CA GLU A 35 -8.68 0.38 5.29
C GLU A 35 -8.20 1.05 3.99
N ALA A 36 -6.89 1.25 3.81
CA ALA A 36 -6.34 1.80 2.58
C ALA A 36 -6.61 0.91 1.35
N VAL A 37 -6.66 -0.41 1.51
CA VAL A 37 -7.06 -1.34 0.44
C VAL A 37 -8.54 -1.24 0.11
N ARG A 38 -9.38 -1.13 1.14
CA ARG A 38 -10.84 -1.14 1.00
C ARG A 38 -11.36 0.20 0.46
N HIS A 39 -10.80 1.29 0.97
CA HIS A 39 -11.20 2.66 0.72
C HIS A 39 -9.97 3.53 0.36
N PRO A 40 -9.28 3.24 -0.75
CA PRO A 40 -8.19 4.11 -1.22
C PRO A 40 -8.75 5.47 -1.63
N ASP A 41 -7.92 6.51 -1.52
CA ASP A 41 -8.15 7.80 -2.16
C ASP A 41 -7.61 7.78 -3.59
N GLU A 42 -6.49 7.10 -3.81
CA GLU A 42 -5.87 6.96 -5.12
C GLU A 42 -5.29 5.55 -5.31
N ILE A 43 -5.24 5.12 -6.57
CA ILE A 43 -4.54 3.91 -6.97
C ILE A 43 -3.58 4.24 -8.11
N TRP A 44 -2.31 3.89 -7.91
CA TRP A 44 -1.23 4.13 -8.86
C TRP A 44 -0.54 2.82 -9.27
N ALA A 45 -0.03 2.76 -10.49
CA ALA A 45 0.83 1.68 -10.98
C ALA A 45 2.20 2.24 -11.40
N GLN A 46 3.26 1.56 -10.94
CA GLN A 46 4.65 1.93 -11.24
C GLN A 46 5.48 0.71 -11.62
N ILE A 47 6.52 0.94 -12.43
CA ILE A 47 7.59 -0.02 -12.63
C ILE A 47 8.69 0.28 -11.61
N VAL A 48 9.00 -0.70 -10.76
CA VAL A 48 10.01 -0.59 -9.70
C VAL A 48 11.14 -1.55 -10.01
N TRP A 49 12.38 -1.05 -10.00
CA TRP A 49 13.57 -1.87 -10.07
C TRP A 49 13.89 -2.45 -8.68
N LEU A 50 14.01 -3.77 -8.58
CA LEU A 50 14.49 -4.47 -7.39
C LEU A 50 15.96 -4.84 -7.57
N PRO A 51 16.91 -4.16 -6.90
CA PRO A 51 18.33 -4.42 -7.09
C PRO A 51 18.74 -5.84 -6.69
N GLU A 52 18.16 -6.38 -5.62
CA GLU A 52 18.47 -7.71 -5.08
C GLU A 52 18.09 -8.83 -6.05
N GLU A 53 16.98 -8.65 -6.78
CA GLU A 53 16.50 -9.61 -7.77
C GLU A 53 16.90 -9.28 -9.22
N GLN A 54 17.61 -8.17 -9.43
CA GLN A 54 18.02 -7.66 -10.75
C GLN A 54 16.87 -7.64 -11.77
N GLN A 55 15.68 -7.22 -11.34
CA GLN A 55 14.49 -7.22 -12.19
C GLN A 55 13.56 -6.03 -11.91
N SER A 56 12.83 -5.64 -12.94
CA SER A 56 11.75 -4.67 -12.84
C SER A 56 10.41 -5.37 -12.61
N LEU A 57 9.67 -4.91 -11.61
CA LEU A 57 8.32 -5.37 -11.30
C LEU A 57 7.30 -4.25 -11.47
N VAL A 58 6.07 -4.61 -11.82
CA VAL A 58 4.94 -3.69 -11.71
C VAL A 58 4.41 -3.75 -10.27
N ARG A 59 4.35 -2.59 -9.61
CA ARG A 59 3.76 -2.40 -8.28
C ARG A 59 2.49 -1.58 -8.41
N ARG A 60 1.44 -2.03 -7.74
CA ARG A 60 0.18 -1.30 -7.56
C ARG A 60 0.16 -0.72 -6.15
N TYR A 61 -0.07 0.58 -6.03
CA TYR A 61 -0.10 1.33 -4.79
C TYR A 61 -1.52 1.82 -4.52
N TYR A 62 -2.01 1.56 -3.31
CA TYR A 62 -3.26 2.08 -2.77
C TYR A 62 -2.88 3.13 -1.75
N LEU A 63 -3.22 4.38 -2.04
CA LEU A 63 -2.88 5.56 -1.24
C LEU A 63 -4.15 6.03 -0.54
N ALA A 64 -4.07 6.25 0.77
CA ALA A 64 -5.18 6.78 1.55
C ALA A 64 -4.69 7.75 2.62
N ARG A 65 -5.49 8.78 2.91
CA ARG A 65 -5.35 9.64 4.09
C ARG A 65 -6.40 9.25 5.12
N LEU A 66 -5.96 8.76 6.27
CA LEU A 66 -6.85 8.30 7.33
C LEU A 66 -6.82 9.28 8.52
N GLN A 67 -7.93 9.96 8.76
CA GLN A 67 -8.10 10.75 9.98
C GLN A 67 -8.18 9.82 11.20
N GLN A 68 -7.40 10.08 12.24
CA GLN A 68 -7.52 9.38 13.52
C GLN A 68 -8.29 10.26 14.51
N GLU A 69 -9.08 9.63 15.38
CA GLU A 69 -9.81 10.34 16.43
C GLU A 69 -8.80 10.95 17.43
N GLY A 70 -8.92 12.26 17.67
CA GLY A 70 -8.04 12.98 18.59
C GLY A 70 -6.71 13.47 18.00
N GLU A 71 -6.37 13.08 16.77
CA GLU A 71 -5.17 13.57 16.07
C GLU A 71 -5.52 14.77 15.17
N ALA A 72 -4.60 15.73 15.07
CA ALA A 72 -4.81 16.93 14.26
C ALA A 72 -4.61 16.67 12.76
N ASP A 73 -3.62 15.85 12.42
CA ASP A 73 -3.23 15.56 11.05
C ASP A 73 -3.61 14.12 10.65
N PRO A 74 -4.07 13.88 9.41
CA PRO A 74 -4.37 12.55 8.94
C PRO A 74 -3.11 11.73 8.70
N LEU A 75 -3.21 10.41 8.85
CA LEU A 75 -2.15 9.48 8.50
C LEU A 75 -2.12 9.25 6.99
N SER A 76 -0.94 9.33 6.40
CA SER A 76 -0.66 8.85 5.05
C SER A 76 -0.42 7.35 5.09
N VAL A 77 -1.32 6.58 4.49
CA VAL A 77 -1.28 5.11 4.49
C VAL A 77 -1.10 4.60 3.06
N VAL A 78 -0.11 3.71 2.90
CA VAL A 78 0.24 3.10 1.63
C VAL A 78 0.19 1.60 1.78
N PHE A 79 -0.61 0.97 0.92
CA PHE A 79 -0.54 -0.46 0.69
C PHE A 79 -0.04 -0.71 -0.74
N ALA A 80 1.03 -1.49 -0.90
CA ALA A 80 1.59 -1.82 -2.20
C ALA A 80 1.53 -3.33 -2.42
N THR A 81 1.23 -3.77 -3.65
CA THR A 81 1.26 -5.19 -4.01
C THR A 81 1.79 -5.40 -5.43
N GLY A 82 2.43 -6.55 -5.63
CA GLY A 82 3.00 -7.02 -6.88
C GLY A 82 3.07 -8.54 -6.90
N ARG A 83 3.77 -9.09 -7.88
CA ARG A 83 3.97 -10.55 -7.97
C ARG A 83 4.85 -11.13 -6.84
N ASP A 84 5.58 -10.26 -6.16
CA ASP A 84 6.52 -10.52 -5.06
C ASP A 84 5.86 -10.37 -3.67
N GLY A 85 4.53 -10.22 -3.62
CA GLY A 85 3.78 -10.09 -2.38
C GLY A 85 3.26 -8.68 -2.17
N TRP A 86 3.44 -8.15 -0.96
CA TRP A 86 2.94 -6.83 -0.60
C TRP A 86 3.89 -6.10 0.37
N ALA A 87 3.69 -4.79 0.50
CA ALA A 87 4.37 -3.96 1.48
C ALA A 87 3.39 -2.89 2.00
N GLY A 88 3.60 -2.45 3.24
CA GLY A 88 2.81 -1.41 3.87
C GLY A 88 3.70 -0.32 4.46
N ASN A 89 3.28 0.94 4.36
CA ASN A 89 3.92 2.06 5.03
C ASN A 89 2.86 3.04 5.56
N ILE A 90 3.09 3.58 6.76
CA ILE A 90 2.23 4.55 7.41
C ILE A 90 3.13 5.71 7.86
N SER A 91 2.77 6.93 7.48
CA SER A 91 3.45 8.16 7.86
C SER A 91 2.46 9.17 8.41
N THR A 92 2.94 10.08 9.26
CA THR A 92 2.18 11.24 9.74
C THR A 92 2.31 12.46 8.80
N ASP A 93 3.06 12.33 7.71
CA ASP A 93 3.21 13.39 6.71
C ASP A 93 2.88 12.89 5.28
N ASP A 94 2.49 13.84 4.42
CA ASP A 94 2.03 13.60 3.05
C ASP A 94 3.16 13.33 2.05
N THR A 95 4.43 13.51 2.42
CA THR A 95 5.59 13.36 1.52
C THR A 95 5.63 11.96 0.92
N LEU A 96 5.27 10.96 1.72
CA LEU A 96 5.15 9.58 1.30
C LEU A 96 4.19 9.44 0.10
N LEU A 97 2.98 10.00 0.21
CA LEU A 97 1.98 9.91 -0.86
C LEU A 97 2.46 10.67 -2.10
N GLN A 98 3.02 11.87 -1.93
CA GLN A 98 3.55 12.65 -3.06
C GLN A 98 4.62 11.87 -3.84
N SER A 99 5.53 11.18 -3.14
CA SER A 99 6.58 10.39 -3.78
C SER A 99 6.05 9.23 -4.64
N LEU A 100 4.82 8.79 -4.37
CA LEU A 100 4.17 7.67 -5.05
C LEU A 100 3.19 8.09 -6.15
N ARG A 101 2.93 9.39 -6.32
CA ARG A 101 2.13 9.96 -7.41
C ARG A 101 2.95 10.11 -8.69
N GLN A 102 3.53 9.00 -9.11
CA GLN A 102 4.32 8.88 -10.32
C GLN A 102 3.93 7.60 -11.05
N GLY A 103 4.19 7.54 -12.36
CA GLY A 103 3.72 6.45 -13.21
C GLY A 103 2.29 6.66 -13.71
N ILE A 104 1.45 5.63 -13.61
CA ILE A 104 0.09 5.66 -14.14
C ILE A 104 -0.91 5.77 -12.99
N SER A 105 -1.72 6.83 -12.98
CA SER A 105 -2.90 6.91 -12.12
C SER A 105 -3.98 6.00 -12.71
N LEU A 106 -4.33 4.95 -11.95
CA LEU A 106 -5.33 3.96 -12.36
C LEU A 106 -6.72 4.38 -11.92
N TRP A 107 -6.81 5.10 -10.80
CA TRP A 107 -8.05 5.57 -10.21
C TRP A 107 -7.77 6.63 -9.14
N SER A 108 -8.68 7.57 -9.02
CA SER A 108 -8.75 8.53 -7.92
C SER A 108 -10.20 8.66 -7.48
N ARG A 109 -10.44 8.80 -6.17
CA ARG A 109 -11.76 9.12 -5.64
C ARG A 109 -12.19 10.48 -6.20
N GLU A 110 -13.43 10.56 -6.68
CA GLU A 110 -14.05 11.84 -7.01
C GLU A 110 -14.35 12.59 -5.71
N ASP A 111 -14.07 13.90 -5.67
CA ASP A 111 -14.35 14.77 -4.52
C ASP A 111 -15.85 14.88 -4.22
#